data_AF-A0AA96WDS1-F1
#
_entry.id   AF-A0AA96WDS1-F1
#
_cell.length_a   1.000
_cell.length_b   1.000
_cell.length_c   1.000
_cell.angle_alpha   90.00
_cell.angle_beta   90.00
_cell.angle_gamma   90.00
#
_symmetry.space_group_name_H-M   'P 1'
#
loop_
_entity.id
_entity.type
_entity.pdbx_description
1 polymer ?
#
loop_
_entity_poly.entity_id
_entity_poly.type
_entity_poly.pdbx_seq_one_letter_code
_entity_poly.pdbx_strand_id
1 'polypeptide(L)'
;MCRSTHATYPQNRLPPPPREPTKQRRHSPKGKASGWIEERLGNLKRQNPSTSYYYCWQQGTNRGKQYIPVRKLAAVQQMIDQRCSMGDILAVLAKDSNTPIGSQGNR
;
A
#
# COMPACT_ATOMS: atom_id res chain seq x y z
N MET A 1 2.65 49.73 -47.03
CA MET A 1 2.90 48.28 -47.20
C MET A 1 3.71 47.80 -46.00
N CYS A 2 3.23 46.74 -45.35
CA CYS A 2 3.57 46.32 -43.99
C CYS A 2 4.82 45.41 -43.94
N ARG A 3 5.62 45.46 -42.86
CA ARG A 3 5.65 44.45 -41.79
C ARG A 3 6.90 44.54 -40.89
N SER A 4 6.63 44.66 -39.59
CA SER A 4 7.57 44.50 -38.48
C SER A 4 8.05 43.06 -38.33
N THR A 5 9.35 42.88 -38.07
CA THR A 5 9.99 41.60 -37.76
C THR A 5 9.94 41.30 -36.27
N HIS A 6 9.21 40.26 -35.86
CA HIS A 6 9.33 39.66 -34.53
C HIS A 6 10.33 38.49 -34.58
N ALA A 7 11.30 38.52 -33.66
CA ALA A 7 12.27 37.45 -33.44
C ALA A 7 11.56 36.14 -33.06
N THR A 8 11.82 35.07 -33.81
CA THR A 8 11.26 33.73 -33.58
C THR A 8 12.32 32.88 -32.89
N TYR A 9 12.08 32.49 -31.64
CA TYR A 9 12.88 31.48 -30.95
C TYR A 9 12.56 30.08 -31.53
N PRO A 10 13.56 29.24 -31.86
CA PRO A 10 13.31 27.87 -32.31
C PRO A 10 12.87 27.01 -31.12
N GLN A 11 11.67 26.45 -31.23
CA GLN A 11 11.06 25.56 -30.25
C GLN A 11 11.76 24.19 -30.28
N ASN A 12 12.83 24.02 -29.49
CA ASN A 12 13.36 22.70 -29.11
C ASN A 12 12.28 21.96 -28.31
N ARG A 13 11.43 21.18 -29.00
CA ARG A 13 10.45 20.29 -28.38
C ARG A 13 11.17 19.13 -27.69
N LEU A 14 11.55 19.32 -26.44
CA LEU A 14 11.78 18.18 -25.55
C LEU A 14 10.46 17.39 -25.48
N PRO A 15 10.48 16.05 -25.65
CA PRO A 15 9.29 15.24 -25.43
C PRO A 15 8.83 15.45 -23.97
N PRO A 16 7.51 15.49 -23.72
CA PRO A 16 7.01 15.60 -22.35
C PRO A 16 7.61 14.46 -21.52
N PRO A 17 7.97 14.71 -20.24
CA PRO A 17 8.49 13.67 -19.37
C PRO A 17 7.50 12.49 -19.37
N PRO A 18 7.98 11.24 -19.39
CA PRO A 18 7.12 10.07 -19.33
C PRO A 18 6.22 10.24 -18.10
N ARG A 19 4.91 10.30 -18.36
CA ARG A 19 3.91 10.44 -17.30
C ARG A 19 4.15 9.28 -16.34
N GLU A 20 4.64 9.58 -15.14
CA GLU A 20 4.77 8.58 -14.10
C GLU A 20 3.44 7.82 -14.02
N PRO A 21 3.44 6.48 -13.97
CA PRO A 21 2.20 5.73 -13.94
C PRO A 21 1.44 6.16 -12.69
N THR A 22 0.47 7.07 -12.87
CA THR A 22 -0.49 7.47 -11.85
C THR A 22 -1.04 6.18 -11.30
N LYS A 23 -0.86 5.91 -9.98
CA LYS A 23 -1.29 4.69 -9.32
C LYS A 23 -2.72 4.35 -9.77
N GLN A 24 -2.84 3.53 -10.81
CA GLN A 24 -4.13 3.15 -11.33
C GLN A 24 -4.70 2.27 -10.24
N ARG A 25 -5.69 2.80 -9.54
CA ARG A 25 -6.43 2.08 -8.52
C ARG A 25 -7.07 0.90 -9.26
N ARG A 26 -6.41 -0.26 -9.22
CA ARG A 26 -6.79 -1.43 -10.00
C ARG A 26 -8.21 -1.81 -9.57
N HIS A 27 -9.20 -1.47 -10.41
CA HIS A 27 -10.59 -1.90 -10.25
C HIS A 27 -10.63 -3.41 -10.42
N SER A 28 -10.31 -4.09 -9.33
CA SER A 28 -10.35 -5.53 -9.22
C SER A 28 -11.78 -5.94 -8.92
N PRO A 29 -12.30 -7.02 -9.53
CA PRO A 29 -13.61 -7.55 -9.15
C PRO A 29 -13.65 -7.75 -7.63
N LYS A 30 -14.74 -7.28 -7.00
CA LYS A 30 -14.99 -7.41 -5.56
C LYS A 30 -14.75 -8.87 -5.15
N GLY A 31 -13.80 -9.11 -4.24
CA GLY A 31 -13.63 -10.42 -3.60
C GLY A 31 -12.37 -11.23 -3.91
N LYS A 32 -11.43 -10.78 -4.75
CA LYS A 32 -10.15 -11.52 -4.96
C LYS A 32 -8.93 -10.95 -4.24
N ALA A 33 -8.83 -9.63 -4.03
CA ALA A 33 -7.76 -9.06 -3.22
C ALA A 33 -8.22 -9.04 -1.76
N SER A 34 -7.62 -9.87 -0.92
CA SER A 34 -8.22 -10.16 0.39
C SER A 34 -7.92 -9.14 1.49
N GLY A 35 -7.16 -8.07 1.23
CA GLY A 35 -6.82 -7.10 2.25
C GLY A 35 -5.90 -5.99 1.77
N TRP A 36 -5.51 -5.13 2.71
CA TRP A 36 -4.56 -4.02 2.51
C TRP A 36 -3.64 -3.90 3.71
N ILE A 37 -2.51 -3.21 3.52
CA ILE A 37 -1.61 -2.88 4.62
C ILE A 37 -2.01 -1.52 5.19
N GLU A 38 -2.22 -1.46 6.49
CA GLU A 38 -2.38 -0.22 7.26
C GLU A 38 -1.06 0.08 7.98
N GLU A 39 -0.50 1.25 7.67
CA GLU A 39 0.64 1.79 8.38
C GLU A 39 0.18 2.61 9.58
N ARG A 40 0.82 2.41 10.74
CA ARG A 40 0.59 3.19 11.95
C ARG A 40 1.89 3.74 12.48
N LEU A 41 1.98 5.06 12.57
CA LEU A 41 3.01 5.69 13.37
C LEU A 41 2.77 5.41 14.85
N GLY A 42 3.84 5.03 15.53
CA GLY A 42 3.91 4.87 16.97
C GLY A 42 3.99 6.22 17.69
N ASN A 43 4.79 6.30 18.75
CA ASN A 43 4.84 7.50 19.59
C ASN A 43 5.43 8.70 18.84
N LEU A 44 4.55 9.61 18.43
CA LEU A 44 4.86 10.86 17.72
C LEU A 44 5.71 11.84 18.54
N LYS A 45 5.83 11.66 19.86
CA LYS A 45 6.66 12.51 20.73
C LYS A 45 8.16 12.16 20.67
N ARG A 46 8.53 11.06 20.01
CA ARG A 46 9.94 10.70 19.80
C ARG A 46 10.48 11.41 18.57
N GLN A 47 11.78 11.74 18.61
CA GLN A 47 12.49 12.34 17.47
C GLN A 47 12.41 11.46 16.21
N ASN A 48 12.42 10.13 16.38
CA ASN A 48 12.19 9.15 15.32
C ASN A 48 11.06 8.19 15.75
N PRO A 49 9.80 8.45 15.36
CA PRO A 49 8.69 7.57 15.68
C PRO A 49 8.81 6.24 14.95
N SER A 50 8.57 5.14 15.65
CA SER A 50 8.57 3.81 15.03
C SER A 50 7.30 3.59 14.21
N THR A 51 7.42 2.92 13.07
CA THR A 51 6.28 2.55 12.23
C THR A 51 5.90 1.09 12.44
N SER A 52 4.62 0.83 12.68
CA SER A 52 4.03 -0.51 12.76
C SER A 52 3.13 -0.76 11.56
N TYR A 53 3.20 -1.96 11.00
CA TYR A 53 2.42 -2.35 9.84
C TYR A 53 1.41 -3.43 10.22
N TYR A 54 0.20 -3.32 9.68
CA TYR A 54 -0.88 -4.28 9.93
C TYR A 54 -1.51 -4.72 8.62
N TYR A 55 -1.72 -6.02 8.45
CA TYR A 55 -2.52 -6.56 7.37
C TYR A 55 -3.99 -6.50 7.81
N CYS A 56 -4.81 -5.77 7.07
CA CYS A 56 -6.24 -5.59 7.33
C CYS A 56 -7.04 -6.29 6.23
N TRP A 57 -8.09 -7.00 6.61
CA TRP A 57 -8.99 -7.66 5.67
C TRP A 57 -10.44 -7.50 6.09
N GLN A 58 -11.35 -7.70 5.15
CA GLN A 58 -12.78 -7.69 5.39
C GLN A 58 -13.40 -9.02 4.96
N GLN A 59 -14.16 -9.64 5.85
CA GLN A 59 -14.91 -10.86 5.62
C GLN A 59 -16.38 -10.59 5.96
N GLY A 60 -17.16 -10.24 4.94
CA GLY A 60 -18.53 -9.76 5.12
C GLY A 60 -18.57 -8.48 5.96
N THR A 61 -19.29 -8.52 7.07
CA THR A 61 -19.38 -7.41 8.05
C THR A 61 -18.18 -7.33 8.99
N ASN A 62 -17.40 -8.40 9.11
CA ASN A 62 -16.28 -8.46 10.04
C ASN A 62 -15.00 -7.92 9.38
N ARG A 63 -14.25 -7.13 10.16
CA ARG A 63 -12.93 -6.63 9.77
C ARG A 63 -11.87 -7.27 10.67
N GLY A 64 -10.90 -7.95 10.06
CA GLY A 64 -9.74 -8.50 10.74
C GLY A 64 -8.52 -7.60 10.56
N LYS A 65 -7.61 -7.65 11.53
CA LYS A 65 -6.27 -7.05 11.44
C LYS A 65 -5.23 -7.96 12.07
N GLN A 66 -4.06 -8.07 11.46
CA GLN A 66 -2.92 -8.85 11.97
C GLN A 66 -1.65 -8.01 11.87
N TYR A 67 -0.80 -8.04 12.90
CA TYR A 67 0.49 -7.38 12.87
C TYR A 67 1.41 -8.01 11.81
N ILE A 68 2.11 -7.17 11.04
CA ILE A 68 3.12 -7.59 10.07
C ILE A 68 4.50 -7.27 10.64
N PRO A 69 5.31 -8.28 10.97
CA PRO A 69 6.73 -8.07 11.25
C PRO A 69 7.42 -7.40 10.05
N VAL A 70 8.27 -6.40 10.28
CA VAL A 70 8.94 -5.62 9.21
C VAL A 70 9.63 -6.52 8.18
N ARG A 71 10.28 -7.60 8.63
CA ARG A 71 10.92 -8.61 7.77
C ARG A 71 9.99 -9.29 6.76
N LYS A 72 8.67 -9.32 7.04
CA LYS A 72 7.63 -9.92 6.17
C LYS A 72 6.86 -8.88 5.37
N LEU A 73 7.09 -7.59 5.60
CA LEU A 73 6.33 -6.52 4.94
C LEU A 73 6.42 -6.63 3.42
N ALA A 74 7.64 -6.80 2.90
CA ALA A 74 7.86 -6.95 1.46
C ALA A 74 7.16 -8.19 0.89
N ALA A 75 7.22 -9.32 1.60
CA ALA A 75 6.55 -10.55 1.18
C ALA A 75 5.02 -10.39 1.17
N VAL A 76 4.44 -9.81 2.22
CA VAL A 76 2.99 -9.54 2.29
C VAL A 76 2.55 -8.57 1.19
N GLN A 77 3.33 -7.51 0.93
CA GLN A 77 3.05 -6.57 -0.15
C GLN A 77 3.05 -7.28 -1.50
N GLN A 78 4.05 -8.11 -1.79
CA GLN A 78 4.10 -8.92 -3.01
C GLN A 78 2.91 -9.87 -3.12
N MET A 79 2.50 -10.52 -2.02
CA MET A 79 1.34 -11.40 -2.01
C MET A 79 0.03 -10.65 -2.27
N ILE A 80 -0.11 -9.43 -1.74
CA ILE A 80 -1.25 -8.55 -2.05
C ILE A 80 -1.24 -8.16 -3.53
N ASP A 81 -0.06 -7.84 -4.08
CA ASP A 81 0.11 -7.46 -5.48
C ASP A 81 -0.19 -8.65 -6.43
N GLN A 82 0.18 -9.86 -6.01
CA GLN A 82 -0.14 -11.13 -6.66
C GLN A 82 -1.58 -11.59 -6.44
N ARG A 83 -2.34 -10.89 -5.59
CA ARG A 83 -3.72 -11.24 -5.18
C ARG A 83 -3.83 -12.64 -4.57
N CYS A 84 -2.86 -13.02 -3.75
CA CYS A 84 -2.94 -14.22 -2.92
C CYS A 84 -4.17 -14.17 -2.00
N SER A 85 -4.63 -15.35 -1.59
CA SER A 85 -5.77 -15.44 -0.68
C SER A 85 -5.41 -14.92 0.71
N MET A 86 -6.43 -14.49 1.46
CA MET A 86 -6.30 -14.14 2.88
C MET A 86 -5.59 -15.25 3.67
N GLY A 87 -6.00 -16.51 3.44
CA GLY A 87 -5.48 -17.67 4.15
C GLY A 87 -3.98 -17.84 3.96
N ASP A 88 -3.49 -17.65 2.74
CA ASP A 88 -2.06 -17.76 2.42
C ASP A 88 -1.25 -16.67 3.13
N ILE A 89 -1.74 -15.42 3.08
CA ILE A 89 -1.09 -14.28 3.73
C ILE A 89 -1.06 -14.47 5.25
N LEU A 90 -2.18 -14.92 5.84
CA LEU A 90 -2.26 -15.20 7.27
C LEU A 90 -1.38 -16.37 7.68
N ALA A 91 -1.26 -17.42 6.87
CA ALA A 91 -0.36 -18.54 7.14
C ALA A 91 1.11 -18.08 7.14
N VAL A 92 1.49 -17.21 6.20
CA VAL A 92 2.81 -16.57 6.20
C VAL A 92 3.01 -15.76 7.46
N LEU A 93 2.02 -14.99 7.92
CA LEU A 93 2.14 -14.21 9.15
C LEU A 93 2.21 -15.11 10.41
N ALA A 94 1.40 -16.17 10.47
CA ALA A 94 1.23 -17.08 11.59
C ALA A 94 2.50 -17.89 11.94
N LYS A 95 3.26 -18.31 10.92
CA LYS A 95 4.46 -19.16 11.08
C LYS A 95 5.57 -18.62 11.99
N ASP A 96 5.55 -17.32 12.30
CA ASP A 96 6.53 -16.73 13.23
C ASP A 96 5.89 -16.07 14.46
N SER A 97 4.56 -15.96 14.49
CA SER A 97 3.86 -15.37 15.61
C SER A 97 3.57 -16.45 16.65
N ASN A 98 4.49 -16.62 17.60
CA ASN A 98 4.13 -17.00 18.98
C ASN A 98 3.38 -15.83 19.64
N THR A 99 2.37 -15.29 18.97
CA THR A 99 1.56 -14.19 19.47
C THR A 99 0.32 -14.83 20.09
N PRO A 100 0.14 -14.72 21.42
CA PRO A 100 -1.11 -15.16 22.03
C PRO A 100 -2.23 -14.38 21.35
N ILE A 101 -3.33 -15.07 21.05
CA ILE A 101 -4.58 -14.49 20.61
C ILE A 101 -5.03 -13.56 21.74
N GLY A 102 -4.54 -12.33 21.72
CA GLY A 102 -4.85 -11.29 22.68
C GLY A 102 -6.25 -10.79 22.41
N SER A 103 -7.21 -11.47 23.05
CA SER A 103 -8.31 -10.85 23.76
C SER A 103 -9.09 -9.80 22.97
N GLN A 104 -10.06 -10.24 22.15
CA GLN A 104 -11.30 -9.49 22.10
C GLN A 104 -11.97 -9.66 23.47
N GLY A 105 -11.85 -8.63 24.31
CA GLY A 105 -12.47 -8.58 25.62
C GLY A 105 -13.98 -8.71 25.51
N ASN A 106 -14.53 -9.62 26.32
CA ASN A 106 -15.88 -9.50 26.87
C ASN A 106 -15.99 -8.16 27.63
N ARG A 107 -16.99 -7.34 27.30
CA ARG A 107 -18.12 -7.02 28.19
C ARG A 107 -19.11 -6.09 27.49
#